data_AF-A0A831X654-F1
#
_entry.id   AF-A0A831X654-F1
#
_cell.length_a   1.000
_cell.length_b   1.000
_cell.length_c   1.000
_cell.angle_alpha   90.00
_cell.angle_beta   90.00
_cell.angle_gamma   90.00
#
_symmetry.space_group_name_H-M   'P 1'
#
loop_
_entity.id
_entity.type
_entity.pdbx_description
1 polymer ?
#
loop_
_entity_poly.entity_id
_entity_poly.type
_entity_poly.pdbx_seq_one_letter_code
_entity_poly.pdbx_strand_id
1 'polypeptide(L)' 'MTQGCSDHTEKNTFIISGPIEKIDASYIYVNEFPIPIKDTSEYEVDQIIEAKLYSLSDTDAYHPDLIKLKEIETME' A
#
# COMPACT_ATOMS: atom_id res chain seq x y z
N MET A 1 14.36 -3.68 -31.17
CA MET A 1 13.13 -4.46 -30.94
C MET A 1 12.85 -4.36 -29.46
N THR A 2 11.69 -3.79 -29.11
CA THR A 2 11.31 -3.35 -27.76
C THR A 2 11.42 -4.50 -26.76
N GLN A 3 12.03 -4.19 -25.61
CA GLN A 3 12.24 -5.11 -24.48
C GLN A 3 10.90 -5.75 -24.07
N GLY A 4 10.82 -7.06 -24.23
CA GLY A 4 9.74 -7.87 -23.67
C GLY A 4 9.88 -7.88 -22.17
N CYS A 5 9.07 -7.08 -21.48
CA CYS A 5 8.91 -7.16 -20.03
C CYS A 5 7.95 -8.33 -19.73
N SER A 6 8.37 -9.56 -20.05
CA SER A 6 7.75 -10.77 -19.51
C SER A 6 8.17 -10.86 -18.05
N ASP A 7 7.27 -10.51 -17.13
CA ASP A 7 7.34 -10.93 -15.74
C ASP A 7 5.97 -10.65 -15.13
N HIS A 8 5.14 -11.67 -15.02
CA HIS A 8 3.86 -11.62 -14.29
C HIS A 8 4.20 -11.77 -12.80
N THR A 9 4.98 -10.83 -12.28
CA THR A 9 5.77 -11.01 -11.05
C THR A 9 5.61 -9.78 -10.22
N GLU A 10 4.64 -9.73 -9.29
CA GLU A 10 4.54 -8.70 -8.22
C GLU A 10 5.19 -7.36 -8.59
N LYS A 11 4.78 -6.76 -9.72
CA LYS A 11 5.73 -5.98 -10.55
C LYS A 11 6.17 -4.66 -9.95
N ASN A 12 5.49 -4.23 -8.89
CA ASN A 12 5.76 -2.98 -8.20
C ASN A 12 5.41 -3.16 -6.73
N THR A 13 6.23 -3.90 -5.99
CA THR A 13 6.24 -3.78 -4.52
C THR A 13 6.88 -2.47 -4.13
N PHE A 14 6.19 -1.71 -3.28
CA PHE A 14 6.72 -0.49 -2.69
C PHE A 14 6.35 -0.45 -1.22
N ILE A 15 7.15 0.30 -0.47
CA ILE A 15 7.01 0.44 0.98
C ILE A 15 6.63 1.89 1.23
N ILE A 16 5.59 2.08 2.05
CA ILE A 16 5.18 3.38 2.55
C ILE A 16 5.35 3.34 4.05
N SER A 17 6.16 4.24 4.59
CA SER A 17 6.31 4.43 6.02
C SER A 17 6.00 5.87 6.41
N GLY A 18 5.38 6.02 7.57
CA GLY A 18 5.02 7.34 8.08
C GLY A 18 3.89 7.28 9.11
N PRO A 19 3.53 8.45 9.68
CA PRO A 19 2.41 8.57 10.59
C PRO A 19 1.08 8.41 9.84
N ILE A 20 0.11 7.78 10.48
CA ILE A 20 -1.27 7.74 10.00
C ILE A 20 -1.88 9.13 10.14
N GLU A 21 -2.26 9.74 9.02
CA GLU A 21 -2.90 11.06 8.99
C GLU A 21 -4.41 10.97 9.16
N LYS A 22 -5.02 9.86 8.67
CA LYS A 22 -6.46 9.65 8.70
C LYS A 22 -6.81 8.17 8.65
N ILE A 23 -7.92 7.80 9.30
CA ILE A 23 -8.49 6.46 9.27
C ILE A 23 -9.92 6.55 8.72
N ASP A 24 -10.21 5.74 7.71
CA ASP A 24 -11.54 5.48 7.15
C ASP A 24 -11.88 4.00 7.34
N ALA A 25 -13.16 3.63 7.24
CA ALA A 25 -13.67 2.29 7.59
C ALA A 25 -12.97 1.08 6.94
N SER A 26 -12.17 1.26 5.88
CA SER A 26 -11.39 0.19 5.24
C SER A 26 -10.00 0.63 4.80
N TYR A 27 -9.58 1.84 5.18
CA TYR A 27 -8.35 2.46 4.69
C TYR A 27 -7.69 3.30 5.78
N ILE A 28 -6.37 3.27 5.84
CA ILE A 28 -5.57 4.28 6.56
C ILE A 28 -4.85 5.14 5.54
N TYR A 29 -4.65 6.41 5.85
CA TYR A 29 -3.96 7.35 4.99
C TYR A 29 -2.61 7.69 5.59
N VAL A 30 -1.55 7.48 4.80
CA VAL A 30 -0.17 7.82 5.18
C VAL A 30 0.44 8.61 4.04
N ASN A 31 0.84 9.86 4.28
CA ASN A 31 1.32 10.80 3.27
C ASN A 31 0.33 10.92 2.09
N GLU A 32 -0.94 11.18 2.39
CA GLU A 32 -2.06 11.23 1.43
C GLU A 32 -2.32 9.91 0.66
N PHE A 33 -1.61 8.82 0.99
CA PHE A 33 -1.74 7.53 0.30
C PHE A 33 -2.71 6.59 1.04
N PRO A 34 -3.79 6.12 0.39
CA PRO A 34 -4.73 5.18 1.00
C PRO A 34 -4.16 3.75 1.01
N ILE A 35 -4.01 3.19 2.20
CA ILE A 35 -3.56 1.82 2.44
C ILE A 35 -4.79 0.99 2.83
N PRO A 36 -5.20 0.00 2.02
CA PRO A 36 -6.34 -0.84 2.33
C PRO A 36 -6.03 -1.76 3.51
N ILE A 37 -6.82 -1.68 4.58
CA ILE A 37 -6.67 -2.52 5.78
C ILE A 37 -7.99 -3.24 6.10
N LYS A 38 -7.86 -4.41 6.74
CA LYS A 38 -9.03 -5.23 7.10
C LYS A 38 -9.69 -4.80 8.40
N ASP A 39 -8.90 -4.33 9.35
CA ASP A 39 -9.37 -3.92 10.67
C ASP A 39 -8.72 -2.60 11.07
N THR A 40 -9.51 -1.53 11.13
CA THR A 40 -9.03 -0.19 11.47
C THR A 40 -8.88 0.03 12.97
N SER A 41 -9.34 -0.91 13.80
CA SER A 41 -9.36 -0.78 15.26
C SER A 41 -7.98 -0.95 15.89
N GLU A 42 -7.04 -1.56 15.17
CA GLU A 42 -5.66 -1.77 15.61
C GLU A 42 -4.75 -0.57 15.33
N TYR A 43 -5.30 0.49 14.72
CA TYR A 43 -4.54 1.64 14.24
C TYR A 43 -5.07 2.96 14.83
N GLU A 44 -4.16 3.88 15.12
CA GLU A 44 -4.48 5.21 15.62
C GLU A 44 -3.85 6.30 14.74
N VAL A 45 -4.47 7.49 14.71
CA VAL A 45 -3.88 8.67 14.06
C VAL A 45 -2.58 9.05 14.77
N ASP A 46 -1.61 9.58 14.04
CA ASP A 46 -0.22 9.85 14.46
C ASP A 46 0.66 8.61 14.73
N GLN A 47 0.10 7.39 14.72
CA GLN A 47 0.87 6.17 14.85
C GLN A 47 1.74 5.94 13.61
N ILE A 48 3.02 5.64 13.81
CA ILE A 48 3.96 5.36 12.73
C ILE A 48 3.81 3.90 12.31
N ILE A 49 3.58 3.69 11.02
CA ILE A 49 3.48 2.36 10.43
C ILE A 49 4.40 2.24 9.23
N GLU A 50 4.81 1.01 8.92
CA GLU A 50 5.44 0.64 7.66
C GLU A 50 4.53 -0.37 6.95
N ALA A 51 4.03 0.01 5.78
CA ALA A 51 3.17 -0.82 4.95
C ALA A 51 3.87 -1.20 3.65
N LYS A 52 3.92 -2.51 3.39
CA LYS A 52 4.40 -3.08 2.14
C LYS A 52 3.22 -3.38 1.25
N LEU A 53 3.15 -2.68 0.12
CA LEU A 53 2.09 -2.84 -0.86
C LEU A 53 2.64 -3.42 -2.15
N TYR A 54 1.75 -4.01 -2.94
CA TYR A 54 2.07 -4.46 -4.29
C TYR A 54 0.92 -4.11 -5.23
N SER A 55 1.29 -3.75 -6.46
CA SER A 55 0.33 -3.58 -7.55
C SER A 55 0.14 -4.90 -8.31
N LEU A 56 -1.11 -5.28 -8.53
CA LEU A 56 -1.51 -6.34 -9.44
C LEU A 56 -1.65 -5.85 -10.90
N SER A 57 -1.38 -4.56 -11.16
CA SER A 57 -1.47 -4.00 -12.51
C SER A 57 -0.38 -4.59 -13.41
N ASP A 58 -0.78 -5.13 -14.55
CA ASP A 58 0.12 -5.52 -15.64
C ASP A 58 0.72 -4.31 -16.38
N THR A 59 0.27 -3.11 -16.05
CA THR A 59 0.65 -1.84 -16.68
C THR A 59 1.26 -0.89 -15.66
N ASP A 60 2.08 0.05 -16.14
CA ASP A 60 2.65 1.15 -15.34
C ASP A 60 1.61 2.17 -14.83
N ALA A 61 0.34 1.97 -15.13
CA ALA A 61 -0.73 2.82 -14.61
C ALA A 61 -1.00 2.51 -13.13
N TYR A 62 -1.06 3.55 -12.31
CA TYR A 62 -1.52 3.45 -10.93
C TYR A 62 -3.03 3.18 -10.89
N HIS A 63 -3.41 2.04 -10.32
CA HIS A 63 -4.80 1.65 -10.14
C HIS A 63 -5.06 1.34 -8.66
N PRO A 64 -5.74 2.22 -7.90
CA PRO A 64 -5.93 2.04 -6.46
C PRO A 64 -6.64 0.72 -6.12
N ASP A 65 -7.58 0.25 -6.96
CA ASP A 65 -8.26 -1.04 -6.78
C ASP A 65 -7.35 -2.27 -6.97
N LEU A 66 -6.24 -2.10 -7.69
CA LEU A 66 -5.24 -3.16 -7.95
C LEU A 66 -4.10 -3.13 -6.92
N ILE A 67 -4.05 -2.14 -6.03
CA ILE A 67 -3.12 -2.09 -4.93
C ILE A 67 -3.62 -3.01 -3.81
N LYS A 68 -2.74 -3.90 -3.35
CA LYS A 68 -3.01 -4.80 -2.24
C LYS A 68 -1.96 -4.60 -1.16
N LEU A 69 -2.41 -4.65 0.09
CA LEU A 69 -1.54 -4.72 1.24
C LEU A 69 -0.94 -6.13 1.32
N LYS A 70 0.39 -6.21 1.40
CA LYS A 70 1.13 -7.45 1.65
C LYS A 70 1.37 -7.63 3.14
N GLU A 71 1.87 -6.57 3.77
CA GLU A 71 2.33 -6.58 5.15
C GLU A 71 2.23 -5.16 5.72
N ILE A 72 1.90 -5.05 6.99
CA ILE A 72 1.88 -3.79 7.73
C ILE A 72 2.43 -4.05 9.12
N GLU A 73 3.34 -3.18 9.55
CA GLU A 73 3.97 -3.24 10.87
C GLU A 73 3.82 -1.87 11.54
N THR A 74 3.40 -1.87 12.79
CA THR A 74 3.36 -0.66 13.63
C THR A 74 4.72 -0.47 14.28
N MET A 75 5.29 0.74 14.18
CA MET A 75 6.56 1.08 14.81
C MET A 75 6.27 1.77 16.15
N GLU A 76 6.86 1.24 17.23
CA GLU A 76 6.82 1.85 18.59
C GLU A 76 7.78 3.04 18.74
#